data_AF-A0A091VH09-F1
#
_entry.id   AF-A0A091VH09-F1
#
_cell.length_a   1.000
_cell.length_b   1.000
_cell.length_c   1.000
_cell.angle_alpha   90.00
_cell.angle_beta   90.00
_cell.angle_gamma   90.00
#
_symmetry.space_group_name_H-M   'P 1'
#
loop_
_entity.id
_entity.type
_entity.pdbx_description
1 polymer ?
#
loop_
_entity_poly.entity_id
_entity_poly.type
_entity_poly.pdbx_seq_one_letter_code
_entity_poly.pdbx_strand_id
1 'polypeptide(L)'
;MRMFVSIAQNAWGIFRSERKPGWKYLMQLFAVCSAVGFLSSFLLFLGMHFSLAHHPLGPLLISGFIWISLSIALSCCKHLRCFSVLFLLSCGLRNGRDALITAGTGIVVAGHIQNIFHNLKVLADSITCHLEYEQFALIKYYVEAVKWIYEAAKLSTELSKYIVFLRHEFTPSYSISDDALKQELNDTRQEIQRVANQISFMLTILPYIGQKVLPVVGIFLASFGTGLFIKKFVGSHSAKFKNTYITKEFIVFDEHQKQQQRPCLLPLNRKERKDYVTIPSFCLTRKDRKNMQYFFLPVIIHLCIWLLFAAVDYLFYWLIISVNKHLQGVPDLEIQLSLFQQRNENSFIIGMREHIAKTDPFKISLFKHDCIPQPELSLSTTWIQLGVIIFFLIIFGLFSGFLTQLKILVSTSFYPDTEMKRIQYLHAKLLKKRAKLQGKTEKNGFARTVNFWFPILKAREAVRKKERTVANDNMV
;
A
#
# COMPACT_ATOMS: atom_id res chain seq x y z
N MET A 1 20.52 34.81 11.41
CA MET A 1 19.17 34.28 11.76
C MET A 1 18.09 35.36 11.87
N ARG A 2 18.28 36.46 12.63
CA ARG A 2 17.26 37.52 12.79
C ARG A 2 16.81 38.18 11.47
N MET A 3 17.75 38.46 10.57
CA MET A 3 17.45 39.05 9.25
C MET A 3 16.51 38.17 8.41
N PHE A 4 16.79 36.86 8.32
CA PHE A 4 15.92 35.90 7.62
C PHE A 4 14.52 35.83 8.20
N VAL A 5 14.38 35.83 9.54
CA VAL A 5 13.07 35.83 10.21
C VAL A 5 12.30 37.11 9.89
N SER A 6 12.96 38.27 9.91
CA SER A 6 12.33 39.55 9.57
C SER A 6 11.86 39.60 8.10
N ILE A 7 12.67 39.12 7.17
CA ILE A 7 12.32 39.05 5.74
C ILE A 7 11.12 38.12 5.54
N ALA A 8 11.14 36.93 6.17
CA ALA A 8 10.04 35.97 6.07
C ALA A 8 8.73 36.52 6.67
N GLN A 9 8.81 37.25 7.79
CA GLN A 9 7.65 37.90 8.40
C GLN A 9 7.06 39.00 7.50
N ASN A 10 7.91 39.81 6.88
CA ASN A 10 7.47 40.86 5.94
C ASN A 10 6.84 40.24 4.69
N ALA A 11 7.49 39.24 4.09
CA ALA A 11 6.96 38.49 2.94
C ALA A 11 5.61 37.82 3.27
N TRP A 12 5.48 37.21 4.46
CA TRP A 12 4.21 36.65 4.92
C TRP A 12 3.12 37.71 5.10
N GLY A 13 3.48 38.88 5.63
CA GLY A 13 2.60 40.04 5.75
C GLY A 13 2.03 40.49 4.40
N ILE A 14 2.88 40.60 3.38
CA ILE A 14 2.49 40.94 2.00
C ILE A 14 1.66 39.81 1.38
N PHE A 15 2.02 38.55 1.64
CA PHE A 15 1.31 37.39 1.07
C PHE A 15 -0.12 37.23 1.61
N ARG A 16 -0.39 37.64 2.85
CA ARG A 16 -1.75 37.55 3.44
C ARG A 16 -2.64 38.76 3.17
N SER A 17 -2.06 39.91 2.87
CA SER A 17 -2.79 41.17 2.73
C SER A 17 -3.63 41.21 1.46
N GLU A 18 -4.67 42.04 1.47
CA GLU A 18 -5.48 42.30 0.28
C GLU A 18 -4.66 43.00 -0.80
N ARG A 19 -5.10 42.83 -2.05
CA ARG A 19 -4.46 43.51 -3.17
C ARG A 19 -4.69 45.00 -3.02
N LYS A 20 -3.61 45.78 -2.93
CA LYS A 20 -3.65 47.24 -2.83
C LYS A 20 -3.22 47.84 -4.17
N PRO A 21 -3.81 48.97 -4.60
CA PRO A 21 -3.31 49.71 -5.76
C PRO A 21 -1.91 50.28 -5.46
N GLY A 22 -1.02 50.24 -6.45
CA GLY A 22 0.36 50.75 -6.35
C GLY A 22 1.39 49.80 -6.96
N TRP A 23 2.14 50.28 -7.95
CA TRP A 23 3.06 49.45 -8.76
C TRP A 23 4.14 48.76 -7.90
N LYS A 24 4.73 49.48 -6.93
CA LYS A 24 5.73 48.91 -6.01
C LYS A 24 5.18 47.74 -5.19
N TYR A 25 3.97 47.88 -4.63
CA TYR A 25 3.33 46.82 -3.85
C TYR A 25 2.92 45.64 -4.73
N LEU A 26 2.41 45.90 -5.95
CA LEU A 26 2.07 44.85 -6.90
C LEU A 26 3.30 44.02 -7.31
N MET A 27 4.44 44.68 -7.56
CA MET A 27 5.70 43.99 -7.86
C MET A 27 6.19 43.14 -6.67
N GLN A 28 6.12 43.68 -5.45
CA GLN A 28 6.46 42.92 -4.24
C GLN A 28 5.54 41.72 -4.03
N LEU A 29 4.23 41.90 -4.19
CA LEU A 29 3.26 40.81 -4.08
C LEU A 29 3.49 39.74 -5.14
N PHE A 30 3.72 40.16 -6.39
CA PHE A 30 4.02 39.23 -7.48
C PHE A 30 5.32 38.47 -7.22
N ALA A 31 6.37 39.12 -6.71
CA ALA A 31 7.63 38.45 -6.35
C ALA A 31 7.41 37.38 -5.27
N VAL A 32 6.65 37.67 -4.21
CA VAL A 32 6.34 36.69 -3.15
C VAL A 32 5.47 35.55 -3.70
N CYS A 33 4.44 35.87 -4.50
CA CYS A 33 3.59 34.86 -5.14
C CYS A 33 4.37 33.99 -6.13
N SER A 34 5.32 34.57 -6.85
CA SER A 34 6.20 33.86 -7.78
C SER A 34 7.15 32.92 -7.05
N ALA A 35 7.71 33.33 -5.91
CA ALA A 35 8.52 32.44 -5.08
C ALA A 35 7.71 31.22 -4.57
N VAL A 36 6.47 31.43 -4.10
CA VAL A 36 5.58 30.34 -3.69
C VAL A 36 5.18 29.46 -4.87
N GLY A 37 4.91 30.06 -6.03
CA GLY A 37 4.60 29.36 -7.27
C GLY A 37 5.77 28.51 -7.76
N PHE A 38 6.98 29.04 -7.67
CA PHE A 38 8.22 28.35 -8.04
C PHE A 38 8.45 27.13 -7.16
N LEU A 39 8.36 27.28 -5.83
CA LEU A 39 8.49 26.17 -4.89
C LEU A 39 7.47 25.07 -5.16
N SER A 40 6.21 25.45 -5.42
CA SER A 40 5.15 24.48 -5.71
C SER A 40 5.40 23.76 -7.04
N SER A 41 5.83 24.49 -8.07
CA SER A 41 6.13 23.92 -9.39
C SER A 41 7.37 23.02 -9.35
N PHE A 42 8.40 23.41 -8.60
CA PHE A 42 9.62 22.61 -8.42
C PHE A 42 9.31 21.26 -7.75
N LEU A 43 8.42 21.24 -6.75
CA LEU A 43 7.95 19.98 -6.13
C LEU A 43 7.20 19.10 -7.14
N LEU A 44 6.38 19.69 -8.00
CA LEU A 44 5.68 18.95 -9.07
C LEU A 44 6.65 18.44 -10.13
N PHE A 45 7.65 19.23 -10.53
CA PHE A 45 8.71 18.84 -11.43
C PHE A 45 9.46 17.62 -10.89
N LEU A 46 9.85 17.65 -9.61
CA LEU A 46 10.55 16.54 -8.97
C LEU A 46 9.68 15.26 -8.99
N GLY A 47 8.39 15.38 -8.68
CA GLY A 47 7.45 14.27 -8.76
C GLY A 47 7.28 13.70 -10.17
N MET A 48 7.18 14.56 -11.18
CA MET A 48 7.10 14.16 -12.58
C MET A 48 8.39 13.54 -13.09
N HIS A 49 9.56 14.10 -12.73
CA HIS A 49 10.86 13.60 -13.13
C HIS A 49 11.13 12.19 -12.58
N PHE A 50 10.76 11.92 -11.32
CA PHE A 50 10.87 10.58 -10.74
C PHE A 50 9.81 9.60 -11.29
N SER A 51 8.62 10.08 -11.65
CA SER A 51 7.54 9.22 -12.16
C SER A 51 7.62 8.93 -13.67
N LEU A 52 8.10 9.88 -14.47
CA LEU A 52 8.26 9.75 -15.91
C LEU A 52 9.76 9.72 -16.20
N ALA A 53 10.33 8.53 -16.27
CA ALA A 53 11.73 8.31 -16.65
C ALA A 53 12.06 8.67 -18.13
N HIS A 54 11.25 9.54 -18.75
CA HIS A 54 11.41 9.98 -20.13
C HIS A 54 12.09 11.36 -20.19
N HIS A 55 12.67 11.71 -21.35
CA HIS A 55 13.47 12.91 -21.59
C HIS A 55 13.07 14.15 -20.76
N PRO A 56 14.03 14.81 -20.09
CA PRO A 56 13.76 15.84 -19.07
C PRO A 56 13.11 17.13 -19.61
N LEU A 57 13.11 17.32 -20.94
CA LEU A 57 12.61 18.53 -21.58
C LEU A 57 11.10 18.74 -21.37
N GLY A 58 10.30 17.68 -21.47
CA GLY A 58 8.84 17.76 -21.32
C GLY A 58 8.39 18.21 -19.93
N PRO A 59 8.78 17.50 -18.84
CA PRO A 59 8.45 17.90 -17.47
C PRO A 59 8.92 19.31 -17.11
N LEU A 60 10.07 19.73 -17.63
CA LEU A 60 10.62 21.07 -17.40
C LEU A 60 9.68 22.14 -17.98
N LEU A 61 9.27 22.00 -19.24
CA LEU A 61 8.34 22.93 -19.90
C LEU A 61 7.00 22.99 -19.16
N ILE A 62 6.42 21.84 -18.81
CA ILE A 62 5.15 21.75 -18.07
C ILE A 62 5.27 22.47 -16.71
N SER A 63 6.37 22.24 -15.98
CA SER A 63 6.61 22.93 -14.71
C SER A 63 6.81 24.44 -14.88
N GLY A 64 7.46 24.89 -15.96
CA GLY A 64 7.59 26.31 -16.29
C GLY A 64 6.23 26.98 -16.50
N PHE A 65 5.35 26.36 -17.28
CA PHE A 65 3.98 26.86 -17.47
C PHE A 65 3.19 26.89 -16.16
N ILE A 66 3.25 25.82 -15.36
CA ILE A 66 2.57 25.77 -14.06
C ILE A 66 3.08 26.89 -13.13
N TRP A 67 4.39 27.17 -13.13
CA TRP A 67 4.95 28.25 -12.33
C TRP A 67 4.39 29.62 -12.74
N ILE A 68 4.39 29.93 -14.03
CA ILE A 68 3.87 31.22 -14.55
C ILE A 68 2.38 31.34 -14.21
N SER A 69 1.57 30.33 -14.54
CA SER A 69 0.13 30.33 -14.28
C SER A 69 -0.19 30.47 -12.78
N LEU A 70 0.53 29.75 -11.92
CA LEU A 70 0.32 29.81 -10.48
C LEU A 70 0.74 31.17 -9.90
N SER A 71 1.82 31.76 -10.40
CA SER A 71 2.27 33.09 -9.98
C SER A 71 1.21 34.16 -10.27
N ILE A 72 0.64 34.13 -11.49
CA ILE A 72 -0.44 35.03 -11.90
C ILE A 72 -1.68 34.79 -11.01
N ALA A 73 -2.15 33.55 -10.91
CA ALA A 73 -3.35 33.20 -10.15
C ALA A 73 -3.27 33.61 -8.67
N LEU A 74 -2.12 33.35 -8.02
CA LEU A 74 -1.88 33.75 -6.63
C LEU A 74 -1.82 35.28 -6.47
N SER A 75 -1.27 36.00 -7.45
CA SER A 75 -1.20 37.47 -7.40
C SER A 75 -2.59 38.14 -7.52
N CYS A 76 -3.52 37.52 -8.25
CA CYS A 76 -4.85 38.06 -8.49
C CYS A 76 -5.76 37.99 -7.26
N CYS A 77 -5.79 36.85 -6.56
CA CYS A 77 -6.85 36.54 -5.60
C CYS A 77 -6.31 36.14 -4.21
N LYS A 78 -6.72 36.87 -3.15
CA LYS A 78 -6.45 36.50 -1.75
C LYS A 78 -6.97 35.10 -1.40
N HIS A 79 -8.14 34.75 -1.91
CA HIS A 79 -8.74 33.44 -1.67
C HIS A 79 -7.92 32.29 -2.28
N LEU A 80 -7.34 32.50 -3.47
CA LEU A 80 -6.46 31.52 -4.11
C LEU A 80 -5.14 31.36 -3.34
N ARG A 81 -4.59 32.45 -2.77
CA ARG A 81 -3.41 32.39 -1.89
C ARG A 81 -3.67 31.52 -0.65
N CYS A 82 -4.79 31.75 0.04
CA CYS A 82 -5.19 30.95 1.19
C CYS A 82 -5.44 29.49 0.81
N PHE A 83 -6.18 29.26 -0.28
CA PHE A 83 -6.49 27.93 -0.77
C PHE A 83 -5.22 27.14 -1.12
N SER A 84 -4.28 27.75 -1.84
CA SER A 84 -3.02 27.10 -2.25
C SER A 84 -2.19 26.63 -1.05
N VAL A 85 -1.98 27.50 -0.05
CA VAL A 85 -1.24 27.11 1.17
C VAL A 85 -1.98 26.01 1.94
N LEU A 86 -3.31 26.10 2.07
CA LEU A 86 -4.09 25.07 2.75
C LEU A 86 -4.13 23.75 1.97
N PHE A 87 -4.09 23.79 0.64
CA PHE A 87 -3.99 22.62 -0.23
C PHE A 87 -2.65 21.91 -0.03
N LEU A 88 -1.54 22.66 -0.09
CA LEU A 88 -0.19 22.12 0.16
C LEU A 88 -0.09 21.47 1.55
N LEU A 89 -0.62 22.13 2.58
CA LEU A 89 -0.68 21.56 3.93
C LEU A 89 -1.61 20.32 4.02
N SER A 90 -2.62 20.22 3.16
CA SER A 90 -3.52 19.06 3.11
C SER A 90 -2.88 17.84 2.43
N CYS A 91 -1.94 18.05 1.51
CA CYS A 91 -1.14 16.98 0.91
C CYS A 91 -0.30 16.26 1.99
N GLY A 92 0.25 16.96 2.98
CA GLY A 92 0.97 16.30 4.09
C GLY A 92 0.08 15.64 5.16
N LEU A 93 -1.25 15.63 4.98
CA LEU A 93 -2.21 15.06 5.93
C LEU A 93 -2.89 13.82 5.35
N ARG A 94 -4.10 13.50 5.82
CA ARG A 94 -4.89 12.33 5.41
C ARG A 94 -4.96 12.15 3.89
N ASN A 95 -5.13 13.24 3.13
CA ASN A 95 -5.31 13.16 1.69
C ASN A 95 -4.06 12.63 0.99
N GLY A 96 -2.87 13.16 1.29
CA GLY A 96 -1.66 12.63 0.66
C GLY A 96 -1.18 11.32 1.28
N ARG A 97 -1.51 11.03 2.55
CA ARG A 97 -1.33 9.68 3.10
C ARG A 97 -2.07 8.63 2.28
N ASP A 98 -3.37 8.86 2.04
CA ASP A 98 -4.21 7.91 1.32
C ASP A 98 -3.74 7.78 -0.14
N ALA A 99 -3.21 8.85 -0.74
CA ALA A 99 -2.57 8.80 -2.05
C ALA A 99 -1.25 8.00 -2.06
N LEU A 100 -0.36 8.20 -1.07
CA LEU A 100 0.89 7.46 -0.93
C LEU A 100 0.66 5.97 -0.65
N ILE A 101 -0.34 5.65 0.18
CA ILE A 101 -0.75 4.26 0.43
C ILE A 101 -1.28 3.61 -0.85
N THR A 102 -2.12 4.31 -1.62
CA THR A 102 -2.62 3.80 -2.90
C THR A 102 -1.48 3.56 -3.89
N ALA A 103 -0.52 4.50 -4.00
CA ALA A 103 0.65 4.35 -4.85
C ALA A 103 1.54 3.16 -4.42
N GLY A 104 1.83 3.04 -3.12
CA GLY A 104 2.61 1.92 -2.59
C GLY A 104 1.92 0.58 -2.80
N THR A 105 0.60 0.52 -2.60
CA THR A 105 -0.19 -0.69 -2.86
C THR A 105 -0.16 -1.06 -4.34
N GLY A 106 -0.26 -0.07 -5.25
CA GLY A 106 -0.12 -0.31 -6.68
C GLY A 106 1.23 -0.91 -7.06
N ILE A 107 2.34 -0.42 -6.48
CA ILE A 107 3.69 -0.95 -6.73
C ILE A 107 3.84 -2.39 -6.21
N VAL A 108 3.37 -2.67 -4.99
CA VAL A 108 3.44 -4.00 -4.36
C VAL A 108 2.61 -5.01 -5.15
N VAL A 109 1.35 -4.67 -5.43
CA VAL A 109 0.44 -5.53 -6.19
C VAL A 109 1.01 -5.78 -7.57
N ALA A 110 1.47 -4.75 -8.28
CA ALA A 110 2.02 -4.93 -9.62
C ALA A 110 3.28 -5.80 -9.64
N GLY A 111 4.25 -5.48 -8.77
CA GLY A 111 5.53 -6.17 -8.71
C GLY A 111 5.41 -7.64 -8.30
N HIS A 112 4.71 -7.92 -7.19
CA HIS A 112 4.60 -9.29 -6.69
C HIS A 112 3.71 -10.17 -7.56
N ILE A 113 2.59 -9.64 -8.08
CA ILE A 113 1.74 -10.43 -8.98
C ILE A 113 2.51 -10.75 -10.27
N GLN A 114 3.31 -9.81 -10.80
CA GLN A 114 4.13 -10.08 -11.98
C GLN A 114 5.16 -11.20 -11.73
N ASN A 115 5.81 -11.20 -10.57
CA ASN A 115 6.74 -12.27 -10.18
C ASN A 115 6.03 -13.63 -10.03
N ILE A 116 4.92 -13.67 -9.30
CA ILE A 116 4.15 -14.89 -9.08
C ILE A 116 3.72 -15.49 -10.42
N PHE A 117 3.19 -14.68 -11.34
CA PHE A 117 2.76 -15.17 -12.65
C PHE A 117 3.90 -15.57 -13.56
N HIS A 118 5.04 -14.87 -13.51
CA HIS A 118 6.23 -15.30 -14.21
C HIS A 118 6.67 -16.69 -13.73
N ASN A 119 6.80 -16.86 -12.41
CA ASN A 119 7.19 -18.12 -11.80
C ASN A 119 6.18 -19.25 -12.07
N LEU A 120 4.88 -18.94 -12.06
CA LEU A 120 3.83 -19.90 -12.42
C LEU A 120 3.92 -20.33 -13.88
N LYS A 121 4.21 -19.40 -14.79
CA LYS A 121 4.42 -19.70 -16.21
C LYS A 121 5.64 -20.59 -16.42
N VAL A 122 6.77 -20.25 -15.79
CA VAL A 122 8.00 -21.07 -15.86
C VAL A 122 7.75 -22.49 -15.33
N LEU A 123 6.98 -22.62 -14.23
CA LEU A 123 6.57 -23.92 -13.71
C LEU A 123 5.67 -24.69 -14.70
N ALA A 124 4.69 -24.04 -15.31
CA ALA A 124 3.81 -24.68 -16.28
C ALA A 124 4.54 -25.13 -17.56
N ASP A 125 5.47 -24.31 -18.07
CA ASP A 125 6.31 -24.66 -19.22
C ASP A 125 7.20 -25.86 -18.89
N SER A 126 7.73 -25.93 -17.66
CA SER A 126 8.51 -27.07 -17.17
C SER A 126 7.69 -28.37 -17.09
N ILE A 127 6.48 -28.31 -16.51
CA ILE A 127 5.58 -29.48 -16.42
C ILE A 127 5.21 -29.96 -17.84
N THR A 128 4.91 -29.04 -18.75
CA THR A 128 4.59 -29.36 -20.15
C THR A 128 5.77 -30.06 -20.84
N CYS A 129 6.99 -29.51 -20.70
CA CYS A 129 8.22 -30.11 -21.22
C CYS A 129 8.45 -31.52 -20.67
N HIS A 130 8.14 -31.73 -19.39
CA HIS A 130 8.31 -33.02 -18.74
C HIS A 130 7.30 -34.06 -19.25
N LEU A 131 6.02 -33.70 -19.37
CA LEU A 131 4.96 -34.59 -19.88
C LEU A 131 5.20 -34.98 -21.34
N GLU A 132 5.63 -34.04 -22.19
CA GLU A 132 6.01 -34.35 -23.57
C GLU A 132 7.20 -35.32 -23.62
N TYR A 133 8.24 -35.07 -22.81
CA TYR A 133 9.45 -35.88 -22.83
C TYR A 133 9.21 -37.32 -22.37
N GLU A 134 8.55 -37.53 -21.22
CA GLU A 134 8.31 -38.86 -20.66
C GLU A 134 7.55 -39.76 -21.64
N GLN A 135 6.56 -39.20 -22.33
CA GLN A 135 5.79 -39.91 -23.33
C GLN A 135 6.66 -40.37 -24.51
N PHE A 136 7.49 -39.48 -25.07
CA PHE A 136 8.35 -39.83 -26.21
C PHE A 136 9.49 -40.79 -25.84
N ALA A 137 10.09 -40.63 -24.65
CA ALA A 137 11.19 -41.48 -24.19
C ALA A 137 10.72 -42.91 -23.92
N LEU A 138 9.58 -43.08 -23.23
CA LEU A 138 9.00 -44.39 -22.94
C LEU A 138 8.60 -45.13 -24.23
N ILE A 139 7.95 -44.46 -25.17
CA ILE A 139 7.55 -45.08 -26.45
C ILE A 139 8.78 -45.54 -27.23
N LYS A 140 9.81 -44.68 -27.35
CA LYS A 140 11.06 -45.04 -28.01
C LYS A 140 11.70 -46.26 -27.35
N TYR A 141 11.71 -46.30 -26.03
CA TYR A 141 12.21 -47.44 -25.26
C TYR A 141 11.44 -48.73 -25.56
N TYR A 142 10.11 -48.72 -25.52
CA TYR A 142 9.30 -49.90 -25.83
C TYR A 142 9.54 -50.41 -27.25
N VAL A 143 9.63 -49.51 -28.23
CA VAL A 143 9.93 -49.87 -29.62
C VAL A 143 11.33 -50.50 -29.75
N GLU A 144 12.33 -49.94 -29.07
CA GLU A 144 13.70 -50.45 -29.09
C GLU A 144 13.84 -51.80 -28.38
N ALA A 145 13.12 -52.00 -27.27
CA ALA A 145 13.03 -53.28 -26.57
C ALA A 145 12.36 -54.35 -27.42
N VAL A 146 11.23 -54.05 -28.07
CA VAL A 146 10.53 -54.98 -28.97
C VAL A 146 11.39 -55.32 -30.19
N LYS A 147 12.06 -54.31 -30.78
CA LYS A 147 13.00 -54.53 -31.88
C LYS A 147 14.15 -55.44 -31.45
N TRP A 148 14.70 -55.25 -30.26
CA TRP A 148 15.76 -56.12 -29.74
C TRP A 148 15.26 -57.56 -29.53
N ILE A 149 14.07 -57.75 -28.95
CA ILE A 149 13.45 -59.08 -28.81
C ILE A 149 13.27 -59.73 -30.18
N TYR A 150 12.80 -58.97 -31.18
CA TYR A 150 12.63 -59.47 -32.55
C TYR A 150 13.95 -59.90 -33.19
N GLU A 151 15.02 -59.09 -33.10
CA GLU A 151 16.33 -59.43 -33.65
C GLU A 151 16.96 -60.63 -32.92
N ALA A 152 16.83 -60.71 -31.59
CA ALA A 152 17.30 -61.86 -30.82
C ALA A 152 16.55 -63.15 -31.18
N ALA A 153 15.23 -63.07 -31.38
CA ALA A 153 14.41 -64.19 -31.83
C ALA A 153 14.73 -64.60 -33.28
N LYS A 154 14.97 -63.63 -34.18
CA LYS A 154 15.35 -63.88 -35.58
C LYS A 154 16.72 -64.54 -35.72
N LEU A 155 17.70 -64.15 -34.90
CA LEU A 155 19.00 -64.81 -34.86
C LEU A 155 18.88 -66.30 -34.51
N SER A 156 17.87 -66.67 -33.71
CA SER A 156 17.60 -68.07 -33.36
C SER A 156 17.00 -68.90 -34.50
N THR A 157 16.24 -68.30 -35.42
CA THR A 157 15.64 -68.97 -36.58
C THR A 157 16.61 -69.16 -37.75
N GLU A 158 17.63 -68.32 -37.90
CA GLU A 158 18.70 -68.53 -38.90
C GLU A 158 19.61 -69.73 -38.56
N LEU A 159 19.61 -70.19 -37.29
CA LEU A 159 20.31 -71.42 -36.91
C LEU A 159 19.57 -72.69 -37.41
N SER A 160 18.27 -72.62 -37.69
CA SER A 160 17.50 -73.69 -38.34
C SER A 160 17.59 -73.56 -39.86
N LYS A 161 18.78 -73.82 -40.41
CA LYS A 161 19.14 -73.55 -41.82
C LYS A 161 18.48 -74.47 -42.88
N TYR A 162 17.38 -75.16 -42.56
CA TYR A 162 16.63 -75.94 -43.54
C TYR A 162 15.14 -75.72 -43.32
N ILE A 163 14.49 -75.20 -44.36
CA ILE A 163 13.04 -75.07 -44.57
C ILE A 163 12.48 -73.67 -44.24
N VAL A 164 12.42 -72.85 -45.30
CA VAL A 164 11.70 -71.57 -45.49
C VAL A 164 12.39 -70.28 -45.04
N PHE A 165 12.85 -69.51 -46.02
CA PHE A 165 13.36 -68.14 -45.87
C PHE A 165 12.19 -67.17 -45.66
N LEU A 166 11.75 -66.98 -44.42
CA LEU A 166 10.72 -65.99 -44.07
C LEU A 166 11.35 -64.60 -43.98
N ARG A 167 11.35 -63.85 -45.10
CA ARG A 167 11.73 -62.44 -45.12
C ARG A 167 10.56 -61.61 -44.57
N HIS A 168 10.51 -61.41 -43.27
CA HIS A 168 9.65 -60.40 -42.64
C HIS A 168 10.49 -59.20 -42.21
N GLU A 169 10.16 -58.04 -42.77
CA GLU A 169 10.71 -56.75 -42.39
C GLU A 169 9.82 -56.21 -41.27
N PHE A 170 10.39 -56.01 -40.08
CA PHE A 170 9.65 -55.44 -38.95
C PHE A 170 9.44 -53.95 -39.23
N THR A 171 8.25 -53.61 -39.72
CA THR A 171 7.77 -52.23 -39.86
C THR A 171 6.86 -51.92 -38.67
N PRO A 172 7.37 -51.32 -37.58
CA PRO A 172 6.53 -50.94 -36.47
C PRO A 172 5.66 -49.75 -36.89
N SER A 173 4.35 -49.98 -37.04
CA SER A 173 3.37 -48.91 -37.06
C SER A 173 2.87 -48.70 -35.63
N TYR A 174 3.23 -47.57 -35.02
CA TYR A 174 2.61 -47.13 -33.78
C TYR A 174 1.72 -45.93 -34.08
N SER A 175 0.43 -46.06 -33.81
CA SER A 175 -0.51 -44.96 -33.77
C SER A 175 -1.20 -45.03 -32.42
N ILE A 176 -0.54 -44.53 -31.38
CA ILE A 176 -1.19 -44.32 -30.10
C ILE A 176 -2.01 -43.06 -30.25
N SER A 177 -3.28 -43.11 -29.84
CA SER A 177 -4.22 -41.97 -29.83
C SER A 177 -3.76 -40.93 -28.80
N ASP A 178 -2.65 -40.27 -29.10
CA ASP A 178 -2.06 -39.16 -28.36
C ASP A 178 -2.68 -37.82 -28.74
N ASP A 179 -3.50 -37.81 -29.80
CA ASP A 179 -4.12 -36.58 -30.31
C ASP A 179 -4.98 -35.93 -29.23
N ALA A 180 -5.68 -36.73 -28.40
CA ALA A 180 -6.47 -36.22 -27.28
C ALA A 180 -5.61 -35.57 -26.18
N LEU A 181 -4.50 -36.20 -25.75
CA LEU A 181 -3.61 -35.64 -24.72
C LEU A 181 -2.83 -34.43 -25.25
N LYS A 182 -2.34 -34.49 -26.49
CA LYS A 182 -1.67 -33.36 -27.16
C LYS A 182 -2.62 -32.20 -27.37
N GLN A 183 -3.89 -32.48 -27.68
CA GLN A 183 -4.92 -31.46 -27.77
C GLN A 183 -5.18 -30.85 -26.39
N GLU A 184 -5.34 -31.65 -25.34
CA GLU A 184 -5.54 -31.16 -23.97
C GLU A 184 -4.35 -30.30 -23.47
N LEU A 185 -3.11 -30.71 -23.77
CA LEU A 185 -1.89 -29.94 -23.45
C LEU A 185 -1.83 -28.62 -24.23
N ASN A 186 -2.16 -28.63 -25.53
CA ASN A 186 -2.21 -27.43 -26.34
C ASN A 186 -3.32 -26.47 -25.90
N ASP A 187 -4.49 -26.99 -25.54
CA ASP A 187 -5.62 -26.23 -25.02
C ASP A 187 -5.25 -25.59 -23.66
N THR A 188 -4.64 -26.36 -22.75
CA THR A 188 -4.12 -25.87 -21.46
C THR A 188 -3.06 -24.78 -21.66
N ARG A 189 -2.11 -25.00 -22.57
CA ARG A 189 -1.07 -24.01 -22.91
C ARG A 189 -1.69 -22.71 -23.45
N GLN A 190 -2.68 -22.83 -24.33
CA GLN A 190 -3.37 -21.68 -24.91
C GLN A 190 -4.16 -20.92 -23.83
N GLU A 191 -4.77 -21.62 -22.88
CA GLU A 191 -5.47 -21.01 -21.75
C GLU A 191 -4.51 -20.27 -20.80
N ILE A 192 -3.38 -20.89 -20.45
CA ILE A 192 -2.31 -20.23 -19.67
C ILE A 192 -1.80 -18.99 -20.40
N GLN A 193 -1.57 -19.07 -21.71
CA GLN A 193 -1.14 -17.92 -22.52
C GLN A 193 -2.19 -16.80 -22.51
N ARG A 194 -3.48 -17.15 -22.59
CA ARG A 194 -4.61 -16.20 -22.52
C ARG A 194 -4.62 -15.49 -21.17
N VAL A 195 -4.54 -16.25 -20.08
CA VAL A 195 -4.51 -15.71 -18.71
C VAL A 195 -3.27 -14.84 -18.50
N ALA A 196 -2.08 -15.29 -18.91
CA ALA A 196 -0.84 -14.53 -18.82
C ALA A 196 -0.91 -13.20 -19.58
N ASN A 197 -1.51 -13.18 -20.78
CA ASN A 197 -1.71 -11.97 -21.55
C ASN A 197 -2.70 -11.00 -20.86
N GLN A 198 -3.79 -11.52 -20.31
CA GLN A 198 -4.75 -10.71 -19.54
C GLN A 198 -4.11 -10.08 -18.30
N ILE A 199 -3.30 -10.84 -17.57
CA ILE A 199 -2.60 -10.36 -16.39
C ILE A 199 -1.51 -9.36 -16.78
N SER A 200 -0.73 -9.65 -17.81
CA SER A 200 0.26 -8.71 -18.33
C SER A 200 -0.39 -7.37 -18.66
N PHE A 201 -1.57 -7.36 -19.32
CA PHE A 201 -2.36 -6.16 -19.54
C PHE A 201 -2.76 -5.44 -18.24
N MET A 202 -3.27 -6.19 -17.25
CA MET A 202 -3.65 -5.66 -15.93
C MET A 202 -2.47 -5.13 -15.09
N LEU A 203 -1.25 -5.60 -15.33
CA LEU A 203 -0.05 -5.23 -14.57
C LEU A 203 0.81 -4.17 -15.25
N THR A 204 0.68 -3.98 -16.57
CA THR A 204 1.47 -3.01 -17.33
C THR A 204 0.63 -1.80 -17.74
N ILE A 205 -0.51 -2.02 -18.38
CA ILE A 205 -1.33 -0.95 -18.96
C ILE A 205 -2.24 -0.30 -17.92
N LEU A 206 -2.89 -1.10 -17.07
CA LEU A 206 -3.79 -0.56 -16.05
C LEU A 206 -3.05 0.31 -15.01
N PRO A 207 -1.85 -0.05 -14.51
CA PRO A 207 -1.08 0.82 -13.63
C PRO A 207 -0.52 2.03 -14.36
N TYR A 208 -0.19 1.92 -15.65
CA TYR A 208 0.21 3.08 -16.47
C TYR A 208 -0.90 4.14 -16.55
N ILE A 209 -2.14 3.72 -16.79
CA ILE A 209 -3.32 4.61 -16.77
C ILE A 209 -3.56 5.11 -15.34
N GLY A 210 -3.53 4.22 -14.35
CA GLY A 210 -3.70 4.53 -12.94
C GLY A 210 -2.69 5.57 -12.44
N GLN A 211 -1.42 5.49 -12.85
CA GLN A 211 -0.36 6.41 -12.49
C GLN A 211 -0.63 7.84 -12.98
N LYS A 212 -1.40 8.01 -14.07
CA LYS A 212 -1.81 9.33 -14.57
C LYS A 212 -3.11 9.80 -13.94
N VAL A 213 -4.10 8.93 -13.82
CA VAL A 213 -5.46 9.28 -13.38
C VAL A 213 -5.54 9.43 -11.85
N LEU A 214 -4.90 8.56 -11.08
CA LEU A 214 -4.97 8.57 -9.61
C LEU A 214 -4.44 9.87 -9.00
N PRO A 215 -3.31 10.46 -9.45
CA PRO A 215 -2.88 11.77 -8.96
C PRO A 215 -3.87 12.88 -9.28
N VAL A 216 -4.51 12.86 -10.45
CA VAL A 216 -5.54 13.85 -10.84
C VAL A 216 -6.76 13.75 -9.92
N VAL A 217 -7.24 12.52 -9.68
CA VAL A 217 -8.34 12.26 -8.73
C VAL A 217 -7.95 12.68 -7.32
N GLY A 218 -6.73 12.38 -6.89
CA GLY A 218 -6.18 12.79 -5.58
C GLY A 218 -6.11 14.31 -5.42
N ILE A 219 -5.66 15.03 -6.44
CA ILE A 219 -5.63 16.50 -6.49
C ILE A 219 -7.06 17.05 -6.41
N PHE A 220 -8.00 16.46 -7.14
CA PHE A 220 -9.41 16.88 -7.10
C PHE A 220 -10.02 16.69 -5.70
N LEU A 221 -9.86 15.51 -5.10
CA LEU A 221 -10.35 15.21 -3.75
C LEU A 221 -9.70 16.12 -2.69
N ALA A 222 -8.39 16.36 -2.79
CA ALA A 222 -7.68 17.26 -1.90
C ALA A 222 -8.12 18.71 -2.05
N SER A 223 -8.39 19.15 -3.28
CA SER A 223 -8.94 20.47 -3.60
C SER A 223 -10.34 20.64 -3.04
N PHE A 224 -11.21 19.65 -3.26
CA PHE A 224 -12.57 19.63 -2.71
C PHE A 224 -12.58 19.67 -1.18
N GLY A 225 -11.76 18.82 -0.53
CA GLY A 225 -11.61 18.81 0.93
C GLY A 225 -11.08 20.13 1.49
N THR A 226 -10.17 20.80 0.77
CA THR A 226 -9.66 22.13 1.14
C THR A 226 -10.74 23.20 1.01
N GLY A 227 -11.52 23.18 -0.08
CA GLY A 227 -12.66 24.08 -0.29
C GLY A 227 -13.73 23.93 0.79
N LEU A 228 -14.11 22.69 1.13
CA LEU A 228 -15.03 22.40 2.23
C LEU A 228 -14.51 22.89 3.58
N PHE A 229 -13.21 22.73 3.83
CA PHE A 229 -12.59 23.23 5.06
C PHE A 229 -12.70 24.75 5.17
N ILE A 230 -12.38 25.49 4.10
CA ILE A 230 -12.50 26.96 4.08
C ILE A 230 -13.96 27.38 4.25
N LYS A 231 -14.89 26.76 3.50
CA LYS A 231 -16.33 27.04 3.61
C LYS A 231 -16.84 26.86 5.04
N LYS A 232 -16.41 25.80 5.72
CA LYS A 232 -16.78 25.54 7.12
C LYS A 232 -16.08 26.45 8.12
N PHE A 233 -14.85 26.88 7.82
CA PHE A 233 -14.07 27.79 8.66
C PHE A 233 -14.62 29.21 8.63
N VAL A 234 -15.03 29.72 7.46
CA VAL A 234 -15.55 31.09 7.27
C VAL A 234 -17.08 31.17 7.45
N GLY A 235 -17.80 30.05 7.31
CA GLY A 235 -19.27 30.02 7.37
C GLY A 235 -19.89 30.28 8.75
N SER A 236 -21.21 30.11 8.83
CA SER A 236 -22.06 30.44 10.00
C SER A 236 -21.63 29.74 11.30
N HIS A 237 -21.05 28.54 11.23
CA HIS A 237 -20.61 27.77 12.42
C HIS A 237 -19.11 27.91 12.75
N SER A 238 -18.43 28.93 12.23
CA SER A 238 -17.00 29.21 12.42
C SER A 238 -16.57 29.25 13.89
N ALA A 239 -17.39 29.86 14.76
CA ALA A 239 -17.14 30.01 16.20
C ALA A 239 -16.95 28.67 16.94
N LYS A 240 -17.69 27.62 16.54
CA LYS A 240 -17.61 26.27 17.16
C LYS A 240 -16.62 25.36 16.44
N PHE A 241 -16.34 25.61 15.17
CA PHE A 241 -15.53 24.72 14.34
C PHE A 241 -14.05 24.73 14.74
N LYS A 242 -13.56 23.56 15.18
CA LYS A 242 -12.15 23.31 15.56
C LYS A 242 -11.54 24.41 16.45
N ASN A 243 -12.36 25.05 17.28
CA ASN A 243 -11.96 26.15 18.14
C ASN A 243 -11.42 25.62 19.49
N THR A 244 -10.24 24.97 19.41
CA THR A 244 -9.54 24.38 20.56
C THR A 244 -8.13 24.93 20.76
N TYR A 245 -7.70 25.86 19.92
CA TYR A 245 -6.34 26.40 19.94
C TYR A 245 -6.37 27.83 20.47
N ILE A 246 -5.38 28.17 21.27
CA ILE A 246 -5.13 29.52 21.78
C ILE A 246 -4.05 30.14 20.90
N THR A 247 -4.43 31.16 20.13
CA THR A 247 -3.56 31.91 19.23
C THR A 247 -2.89 33.07 19.97
N LYS A 248 -1.87 33.69 19.35
CA LYS A 248 -1.25 34.91 19.91
C LYS A 248 -2.26 36.05 20.05
N GLU A 249 -3.15 36.19 19.07
CA GLU A 249 -4.25 37.16 19.09
C GLU A 249 -5.21 36.94 20.28
N PHE A 250 -5.46 35.68 20.67
CA PHE A 250 -6.26 35.38 21.87
C PHE A 250 -5.59 35.90 23.14
N ILE A 251 -4.27 35.78 23.25
CA ILE A 251 -3.50 36.23 24.42
C ILE A 251 -3.58 37.76 24.53
N VAL A 252 -3.36 38.46 23.42
CA VAL A 252 -3.49 39.94 23.36
C VAL A 252 -4.90 40.38 23.72
N PHE A 253 -5.92 39.68 23.21
CA PHE A 253 -7.32 39.98 23.54
C PHE A 253 -7.61 39.80 25.04
N ASP A 254 -7.16 38.71 25.67
CA ASP A 254 -7.36 38.46 27.10
C ASP A 254 -6.62 39.48 27.97
N GLU A 255 -5.42 39.89 27.56
CA GLU A 255 -4.67 40.96 28.23
C GLU A 255 -5.39 42.31 28.16
N HIS A 256 -5.99 42.63 27.01
CA HIS A 256 -6.80 43.83 26.87
C HIS A 256 -8.06 43.79 27.75
N GLN A 257 -8.73 42.64 27.87
CA GLN A 257 -9.85 42.48 28.81
C GLN A 257 -9.39 42.69 30.27
N LYS A 258 -8.21 42.19 30.63
CA LYS A 258 -7.62 42.39 31.97
C LYS A 258 -7.36 43.86 32.26
N GLN A 259 -6.84 44.62 31.28
CA GLN A 259 -6.64 46.07 31.42
C GLN A 259 -7.96 46.82 31.63
N GLN A 260 -9.05 46.36 30.99
CA GLN A 260 -10.40 46.90 31.17
C GLN A 260 -11.12 46.41 32.43
N GLN A 261 -10.41 45.80 33.40
CA GLN A 261 -10.96 45.23 34.63
C GLN A 261 -12.05 44.16 34.40
N ARG A 262 -12.08 43.53 33.22
CA ARG A 262 -12.98 42.42 32.91
C ARG A 262 -12.35 41.09 33.32
N PRO A 263 -13.15 40.01 33.49
CA PRO A 263 -12.64 38.71 33.93
C PRO A 263 -11.58 38.16 32.98
N CYS A 264 -10.35 38.02 33.48
CA CYS A 264 -9.22 37.46 32.75
C CYS A 264 -9.24 35.92 32.80
N LEU A 265 -8.91 35.28 31.68
CA LEU A 265 -8.98 33.85 31.53
C LEU A 265 -7.63 33.16 31.75
N LEU A 266 -6.52 33.74 31.32
CA LEU A 266 -5.19 33.16 31.47
C LEU A 266 -4.63 33.41 32.88
N PRO A 267 -3.88 32.46 33.49
CA PRO A 267 -3.43 31.18 32.95
C PRO A 267 -4.52 30.08 32.94
N LEU A 268 -4.35 29.09 32.03
CA LEU A 268 -5.22 27.92 31.97
C LEU A 268 -4.98 26.93 33.11
N ASN A 269 -6.06 26.37 33.67
CA ASN A 269 -6.01 25.31 34.67
C ASN A 269 -5.47 23.99 34.09
N ARG A 270 -4.92 23.10 34.93
CA ARG A 270 -4.40 21.78 34.51
C ARG A 270 -5.41 20.93 33.73
N LYS A 271 -6.70 21.03 34.06
CA LYS A 271 -7.79 20.34 33.34
C LYS A 271 -8.03 20.97 31.96
N GLU A 272 -7.98 22.29 31.85
CA GLU A 272 -8.20 23.04 30.61
C GLU A 272 -7.05 22.85 29.62
N ARG A 273 -5.81 22.79 30.12
CA ARG A 273 -4.60 22.56 29.29
C ARG A 273 -4.62 21.21 28.55
N LYS A 274 -5.48 20.26 28.96
CA LYS A 274 -5.71 19.00 28.23
C LYS A 274 -6.58 19.19 26.99
N ASP A 275 -7.48 20.17 27.01
CA ASP A 275 -8.47 20.44 25.95
C ASP A 275 -8.04 21.60 25.04
N TYR A 276 -7.30 22.57 25.58
CA TYR A 276 -6.90 23.82 24.92
C TYR A 276 -5.39 24.01 24.96
N VAL A 277 -4.82 24.37 23.80
CA VAL A 277 -3.36 24.40 23.59
C VAL A 277 -2.96 25.69 22.89
N THR A 278 -1.90 26.32 23.37
CA THR A 278 -1.26 27.48 22.75
C THR A 278 -0.45 27.08 21.52
N ILE A 279 -0.71 27.72 20.37
CA ILE A 279 -0.02 27.44 19.10
C ILE A 279 0.86 28.60 18.63
N PRO A 280 1.98 28.35 17.92
CA PRO A 280 2.50 27.04 17.53
C PRO A 280 3.19 26.32 18.69
N SER A 281 3.07 24.99 18.74
CA SER A 281 3.80 24.16 19.70
C SER A 281 4.31 22.88 19.02
N PHE A 282 5.60 22.60 19.19
CA PHE A 282 6.20 21.33 18.76
C PHE A 282 5.87 20.18 19.71
N CYS A 283 5.41 20.50 20.92
CA CYS A 283 5.07 19.50 21.92
C CYS A 283 3.78 18.78 21.50
N LEU A 284 3.84 17.46 21.31
CA LEU A 284 2.68 16.66 20.92
C LEU A 284 1.62 16.70 22.02
N THR A 285 0.50 17.36 21.73
CA THR A 285 -0.64 17.38 22.63
C THR A 285 -1.32 16.02 22.65
N ARG A 286 -2.11 15.71 23.69
CA ARG A 286 -2.86 14.43 23.75
C ARG A 286 -3.80 14.27 22.54
N LYS A 287 -4.31 15.37 22.01
CA LYS A 287 -5.15 15.39 20.80
C LYS A 287 -4.32 15.15 19.53
N ASP A 288 -3.16 15.78 19.42
CA ASP A 288 -2.25 15.57 18.29
C ASP A 288 -1.72 14.13 18.27
N ARG A 289 -1.43 13.54 19.44
CA ARG A 289 -1.06 12.12 19.55
C ARG A 289 -2.17 11.18 19.07
N LYS A 290 -3.44 11.48 19.36
CA LYS A 290 -4.57 10.72 18.81
C LYS A 290 -4.67 10.88 17.29
N ASN A 291 -4.51 12.09 16.78
CA ASN A 291 -4.53 12.34 15.33
C ASN A 291 -3.37 11.62 14.62
N MET A 292 -2.18 11.64 15.22
CA MET A 292 -1.00 10.89 14.78
C MET A 292 -1.30 9.39 14.78
N GLN A 293 -1.91 8.84 15.83
CA GLN A 293 -2.32 7.44 15.87
C GLN A 293 -3.30 7.09 14.74
N TYR A 294 -4.32 7.92 14.50
CA TYR A 294 -5.23 7.75 13.36
C TYR A 294 -4.55 7.92 12.00
N PHE A 295 -3.43 8.64 11.95
CA PHE A 295 -2.59 8.75 10.76
C PHE A 295 -1.86 7.43 10.48
N PHE A 296 -1.18 6.88 11.50
CA PHE A 296 -0.35 5.68 11.37
C PHE A 296 -1.12 4.37 11.33
N LEU A 297 -2.31 4.29 11.94
CA LEU A 297 -3.07 3.03 11.98
C LEU A 297 -3.31 2.44 10.57
N PRO A 298 -3.81 3.20 9.57
CA PRO A 298 -3.93 2.69 8.20
C PRO A 298 -2.58 2.37 7.55
N VAL A 299 -1.52 3.13 7.85
CA VAL A 299 -0.17 2.88 7.32
C VAL A 299 0.33 1.52 7.78
N ILE A 300 0.22 1.22 9.09
CA ILE A 300 0.64 -0.07 9.65
C ILE A 300 -0.16 -1.22 9.04
N ILE A 301 -1.49 -1.07 8.91
CA ILE A 301 -2.34 -2.10 8.28
C ILE A 301 -1.88 -2.40 6.86
N HIS A 302 -1.61 -1.36 6.05
CA HIS A 302 -1.18 -1.56 4.66
C HIS A 302 0.25 -2.11 4.58
N LEU A 303 1.14 -1.72 5.50
CA LEU A 303 2.47 -2.34 5.63
C LEU A 303 2.36 -3.84 5.91
N CYS A 304 1.46 -4.27 6.80
CA CYS A 304 1.20 -5.69 7.05
C CYS A 304 0.68 -6.40 5.80
N ILE A 305 -0.24 -5.77 5.04
CA ILE A 305 -0.73 -6.31 3.78
C ILE A 305 0.41 -6.45 2.76
N TRP A 306 1.26 -5.43 2.62
CA TRP A 306 2.40 -5.47 1.70
C TRP A 306 3.41 -6.56 2.07
N LEU A 307 3.69 -6.73 3.37
CA LEU A 307 4.52 -7.82 3.88
C LEU A 307 3.89 -9.20 3.60
N LEU A 308 2.56 -9.32 3.70
CA LEU A 308 1.86 -10.55 3.35
C LEU A 308 2.03 -10.91 1.86
N PHE A 309 1.86 -9.93 0.95
CA PHE A 309 2.11 -10.15 -0.49
C PHE A 309 3.55 -10.59 -0.76
N ALA A 310 4.53 -9.94 -0.14
CA ALA A 310 5.93 -10.33 -0.26
C ALA A 310 6.21 -11.73 0.30
N ALA A 311 5.58 -12.10 1.42
CA ALA A 311 5.71 -13.42 2.01
C ALA A 311 5.14 -14.50 1.08
N VAL A 312 3.97 -14.26 0.45
CA VAL A 312 3.37 -15.20 -0.52
C VAL A 312 4.27 -15.40 -1.73
N ASP A 313 4.81 -14.32 -2.30
CA ASP A 313 5.75 -14.36 -3.43
C ASP A 313 7.01 -15.19 -3.07
N TYR A 314 7.60 -14.92 -1.90
CA TYR A 314 8.75 -15.67 -1.40
C TYR A 314 8.44 -17.15 -1.16
N LEU A 315 7.28 -17.47 -0.56
CA LEU A 315 6.85 -18.85 -0.35
C LEU A 315 6.69 -19.60 -1.67
N PHE A 316 6.13 -18.95 -2.69
CA PHE A 316 5.97 -19.56 -4.01
C PHE A 316 7.32 -19.82 -4.69
N TYR A 317 8.23 -18.85 -4.66
CA TYR A 317 9.61 -19.02 -5.10
C TYR A 317 10.30 -20.19 -4.38
N TRP A 318 10.16 -20.27 -3.05
CA TRP A 318 10.76 -21.33 -2.25
C TRP A 318 10.17 -22.71 -2.56
N LEU A 319 8.85 -22.79 -2.81
CA LEU A 319 8.19 -24.03 -3.23
C LEU A 319 8.79 -24.57 -4.54
N ILE A 320 8.96 -23.72 -5.56
CA ILE A 320 9.55 -24.13 -6.84
C ILE A 320 10.96 -24.69 -6.63
N ILE A 321 11.79 -23.99 -5.85
CA ILE A 321 13.15 -24.46 -5.55
C ILE A 321 13.14 -25.79 -4.79
N SER A 322 12.26 -25.94 -3.80
CA SER A 322 12.16 -27.16 -3.01
C SER A 322 11.76 -28.36 -3.87
N VAL A 323 10.80 -28.16 -4.78
CA VAL A 323 10.36 -29.18 -5.75
C VAL A 323 11.51 -29.52 -6.69
N ASN A 324 12.18 -28.53 -7.28
CA ASN A 324 13.33 -28.75 -8.16
C ASN A 324 14.43 -29.58 -7.50
N LYS A 325 14.73 -29.29 -6.24
CA LYS A 325 15.73 -30.04 -5.47
C LYS A 325 15.34 -31.50 -5.28
N HIS A 326 14.06 -31.78 -5.03
CA HIS A 326 13.57 -33.16 -4.92
C HIS A 326 13.58 -33.88 -6.26
N LEU A 327 13.15 -33.21 -7.34
CA LEU A 327 13.14 -33.79 -8.69
C LEU A 327 14.56 -34.13 -9.16
N GLN A 328 15.56 -33.30 -8.85
CA GLN A 328 16.98 -33.59 -9.16
C GLN A 328 17.56 -34.76 -8.35
N GLY A 329 16.91 -35.17 -7.26
CA GLY A 329 17.36 -36.26 -6.40
C GLY A 329 16.81 -37.64 -6.79
N VAL A 330 15.93 -37.73 -7.80
CA VAL A 330 15.36 -39.01 -8.24
C VAL A 330 16.37 -39.76 -9.12
N PRO A 331 16.76 -41.00 -8.77
CA PRO A 331 17.71 -41.78 -9.57
C PRO A 331 17.08 -42.26 -10.88
N ASP A 332 17.89 -42.37 -11.93
CA ASP A 332 17.47 -42.92 -13.23
C ASP A 332 17.00 -44.38 -13.10
N LEU A 333 15.97 -44.75 -13.87
CA LEU A 333 15.45 -46.11 -13.87
C LEU A 333 16.31 -46.97 -14.80
N GLU A 334 17.04 -47.93 -14.23
CA GLU A 334 17.80 -48.93 -14.99
C GLU A 334 17.00 -50.23 -15.10
N ILE A 335 16.55 -50.58 -16.32
CA ILE A 335 15.84 -51.83 -16.58
C ILE A 335 16.75 -52.79 -17.35
N GLN A 336 16.99 -53.97 -16.78
CA GLN A 336 17.74 -55.05 -17.43
C GLN A 336 16.77 -56.09 -17.99
N LEU A 337 16.82 -56.35 -19.30
CA LEU A 337 15.99 -57.36 -19.97
C LEU A 337 16.79 -58.65 -20.18
N SER A 338 16.24 -59.77 -19.71
CA SER A 338 16.79 -61.12 -19.92
C SER A 338 15.80 -62.00 -20.66
N LEU A 339 16.23 -62.64 -21.74
CA LEU A 339 15.43 -63.63 -22.46
C LEU A 339 15.80 -65.04 -22.00
N PHE A 340 14.77 -65.85 -21.75
CA PHE A 340 14.92 -67.24 -21.31
C PHE A 340 14.37 -68.18 -22.39
N GLN A 341 15.24 -69.00 -22.99
CA GLN A 341 14.85 -69.97 -24.02
C GLN A 341 14.94 -71.39 -23.46
N GLN A 342 13.83 -72.13 -23.52
CA GLN A 342 13.78 -73.55 -23.15
C GLN A 342 13.54 -74.41 -24.40
N ARG A 343 14.57 -75.15 -24.79
CA ARG A 343 14.53 -76.09 -25.92
C ARG A 343 14.11 -77.47 -25.41
N ASN A 344 12.88 -77.90 -25.68
CA ASN A 344 12.45 -79.27 -25.43
C ASN A 344 12.74 -80.11 -26.68
N GLU A 345 13.91 -80.73 -26.75
CA GLU A 345 14.16 -81.81 -27.70
C GLU A 345 13.83 -83.13 -27.01
N ASN A 346 12.86 -83.88 -27.57
CA ASN A 346 12.63 -85.28 -27.22
C ASN A 346 13.82 -86.12 -27.73
N SER A 347 14.98 -86.00 -27.09
CA SER A 347 15.97 -87.07 -26.97
C SER A 347 16.91 -86.77 -25.81
N PHE A 348 17.12 -87.80 -24.99
CA PHE A 348 17.76 -87.78 -23.70
C PHE A 348 19.26 -87.51 -23.81
N ILE A 349 19.74 -86.24 -23.83
CA ILE A 349 21.04 -85.79 -23.29
C ILE A 349 20.95 -84.27 -22.95
N ILE A 350 21.01 -83.93 -21.66
CA ILE A 350 21.33 -82.62 -21.06
C ILE A 350 20.83 -81.38 -21.84
N GLY A 351 19.65 -80.87 -21.49
CA GLY A 351 19.14 -79.60 -22.00
C GLY A 351 20.04 -78.43 -21.60
N MET A 352 20.87 -77.95 -22.52
CA MET A 352 21.65 -76.73 -22.35
C MET A 352 20.69 -75.53 -22.34
N ARG A 353 20.59 -74.89 -21.17
CA ARG A 353 19.76 -73.70 -20.95
C ARG A 353 20.59 -72.47 -21.31
N GLU A 354 20.52 -72.04 -22.57
CA GLU A 354 21.27 -70.87 -23.03
C GLU A 354 20.53 -69.59 -22.61
N HIS A 355 21.16 -68.79 -21.75
CA HIS A 355 20.58 -67.58 -21.20
C HIS A 355 21.10 -66.38 -21.99
N ILE A 356 20.29 -65.85 -22.91
CA ILE A 356 20.64 -64.66 -23.69
C ILE A 356 20.16 -63.44 -22.89
N ALA A 357 21.03 -62.91 -22.04
CA ALA A 357 20.79 -61.67 -21.32
C ALA A 357 21.39 -60.49 -22.09
N LYS A 358 20.66 -59.38 -22.22
CA LYS A 358 21.28 -58.12 -22.64
C LYS A 358 22.10 -57.58 -21.45
N THR A 359 23.40 -57.44 -21.64
CA THR A 359 24.34 -57.00 -20.58
C THR A 359 24.31 -55.49 -20.36
N ASP A 360 23.86 -54.72 -21.34
CA ASP A 360 23.73 -53.27 -21.22
C ASP A 360 22.38 -52.91 -20.60
N PRO A 361 22.35 -52.34 -19.38
CA PRO A 361 21.11 -51.85 -18.79
C PRO A 361 20.59 -50.69 -19.64
N PHE A 362 19.29 -50.73 -19.96
CA PHE A 362 18.65 -49.58 -20.56
C PHE A 362 18.42 -48.54 -19.47
N LYS A 363 19.09 -47.39 -19.60
CA LYS A 363 18.92 -46.26 -18.69
C LYS A 363 17.83 -45.35 -19.23
N ILE A 364 16.71 -45.29 -18.53
CA ILE A 364 15.64 -44.32 -18.80
C ILE A 364 15.80 -43.23 -17.75
N SER A 365 16.25 -42.05 -18.17
CA SER A 365 16.21 -40.88 -17.32
C SER A 365 14.76 -40.45 -17.18
N LEU A 366 14.15 -40.73 -16.02
CA LEU A 366 12.78 -40.34 -15.68
C LEU A 366 12.59 -38.84 -15.54
N PHE A 367 13.67 -38.03 -15.60
CA PHE A 367 13.60 -36.57 -15.58
C PHE A 367 14.72 -35.98 -16.43
N LYS A 368 14.36 -35.24 -17.48
CA LYS A 368 15.32 -34.50 -18.29
C LYS A 368 15.75 -33.21 -17.60
N HIS A 369 17.06 -33.03 -17.38
CA HIS A 369 17.63 -31.83 -16.74
C HIS A 369 17.30 -30.51 -17.46
N ASP A 370 17.06 -30.55 -18.78
CA ASP A 370 16.74 -29.35 -19.58
C ASP A 370 15.33 -28.79 -19.30
N CYS A 371 14.43 -29.58 -18.70
CA CYS A 371 13.05 -29.16 -18.40
C CYS A 371 12.89 -28.55 -16.99
N ILE A 372 13.97 -28.27 -16.24
CA ILE A 372 13.88 -27.79 -14.86
C ILE A 372 13.57 -26.29 -14.82
N PRO A 373 12.55 -25.84 -14.05
CA PRO A 373 12.16 -24.44 -14.02
C PRO A 373 13.22 -23.60 -13.30
N GLN A 374 13.60 -22.44 -13.84
CA GLN A 374 14.48 -21.47 -13.18
C GLN A 374 13.66 -20.29 -12.68
N PRO A 375 13.30 -20.23 -11.38
CA PRO A 375 12.47 -19.16 -10.86
C PRO A 375 13.27 -17.86 -10.68
N GLU A 376 12.62 -16.72 -10.94
CA GLU A 376 13.19 -15.39 -10.74
C GLU A 376 12.56 -14.66 -9.55
N LEU A 377 13.35 -13.83 -8.88
CA LEU A 377 12.92 -13.04 -7.72
C LEU A 377 13.35 -11.56 -7.89
N SER A 378 12.45 -10.72 -8.39
CA SER A 378 12.75 -9.31 -8.71
C SER A 378 12.54 -8.34 -7.52
N LEU A 379 13.27 -8.56 -6.42
CA LEU A 379 13.09 -7.79 -5.17
C LEU A 379 13.70 -6.38 -5.16
N SER A 380 14.71 -6.05 -5.97
CA SER A 380 15.50 -4.83 -5.71
C SER A 380 14.75 -3.52 -6.03
N THR A 381 14.08 -3.43 -7.17
CA THR A 381 13.48 -2.17 -7.65
C THR A 381 12.22 -1.78 -6.87
N THR A 382 11.37 -2.75 -6.56
CA THR A 382 10.09 -2.55 -5.86
C THR A 382 10.31 -2.05 -4.43
N TRP A 383 11.30 -2.61 -3.72
CA TRP A 383 11.60 -2.25 -2.34
C TRP A 383 12.25 -0.87 -2.20
N ILE A 384 13.05 -0.42 -3.18
CA ILE A 384 13.60 0.94 -3.18
C ILE A 384 12.46 1.96 -3.28
N GLN A 385 11.54 1.77 -4.22
CA GLN A 385 10.38 2.65 -4.39
C GLN A 385 9.47 2.65 -3.15
N LEU A 386 9.24 1.46 -2.58
CA LEU A 386 8.48 1.29 -1.34
C LEU A 386 9.15 2.04 -0.17
N GLY A 387 10.46 1.91 -0.03
CA GLY A 387 11.26 2.57 1.01
C GLY A 387 11.10 4.09 0.99
N VAL A 388 11.12 4.70 -0.20
CA VAL A 388 10.87 6.14 -0.38
C VAL A 388 9.46 6.53 0.07
N ILE A 389 8.43 5.75 -0.31
CA ILE A 389 7.04 6.01 0.09
C ILE A 389 6.88 5.91 1.60
N ILE A 390 7.45 4.86 2.22
CA ILE A 390 7.41 4.64 3.67
C ILE A 390 8.10 5.79 4.41
N PHE A 391 9.25 6.24 3.92
CA PHE A 391 9.97 7.38 4.50
C PHE A 391 9.10 8.64 4.54
N PHE A 392 8.44 9.00 3.44
CA PHE A 392 7.53 10.15 3.41
C PHE A 392 6.29 9.95 4.29
N LEU A 393 5.72 8.74 4.34
CA LEU A 393 4.61 8.42 5.25
C LEU A 393 4.99 8.62 6.71
N ILE A 394 6.20 8.21 7.11
CA ILE A 394 6.71 8.42 8.46
C ILE A 394 6.87 9.92 8.74
N ILE A 395 7.51 10.67 7.86
CA ILE A 395 7.69 12.13 8.02
C ILE A 395 6.33 12.82 8.15
N PHE A 396 5.40 12.59 7.23
CA PHE A 396 4.07 13.20 7.29
C PHE A 396 3.29 12.80 8.55
N GLY A 397 3.44 11.56 9.01
CA GLY A 397 2.84 11.12 10.26
C GLY A 397 3.40 11.83 11.48
N LEU A 398 4.72 11.96 11.59
CA LEU A 398 5.40 12.68 12.67
C LEU A 398 5.01 14.16 12.70
N PHE A 399 4.96 14.82 11.53
CA PHE A 399 4.62 16.24 11.41
C PHE A 399 3.12 16.53 11.30
N SER A 400 2.24 15.52 11.30
CA SER A 400 0.79 15.68 11.09
C SER A 400 0.12 16.64 12.08
N GLY A 401 0.53 16.62 13.36
CA GLY A 401 0.07 17.55 14.39
C GLY A 401 0.47 18.99 14.06
N PHE A 402 1.74 19.20 13.72
CA PHE A 402 2.27 20.52 13.34
C PHE A 402 1.59 21.06 12.07
N LEU A 403 1.42 20.24 11.02
CA LEU A 403 0.70 20.62 9.81
C LEU A 403 -0.76 21.02 10.10
N THR A 404 -1.41 20.35 11.04
CA THR A 404 -2.76 20.71 11.47
C THR A 404 -2.79 22.07 12.18
N GLN A 405 -1.80 22.35 13.04
CA GLN A 405 -1.65 23.66 13.68
C GLN A 405 -1.39 24.76 12.65
N LEU A 406 -0.50 24.51 11.68
CA LEU A 406 -0.24 25.43 10.57
C LEU A 406 -1.50 25.71 9.76
N LYS A 407 -2.35 24.72 9.45
CA LYS A 407 -3.63 24.97 8.75
C LYS A 407 -4.51 25.96 9.51
N ILE A 408 -4.58 25.84 10.83
CA ILE A 408 -5.35 26.79 11.65
C ILE A 408 -4.68 28.16 11.61
N LEU A 409 -3.37 28.26 11.84
CA LEU A 409 -2.63 29.52 11.86
C LEU A 409 -2.72 30.30 10.53
N VAL A 410 -2.62 29.58 9.41
CA VAL A 410 -2.82 30.15 8.07
C VAL A 410 -4.25 30.68 7.95
N SER A 411 -5.25 29.88 8.30
CA SER A 411 -6.66 30.28 8.19
C SER A 411 -6.99 31.50 9.03
N THR A 412 -6.49 31.57 10.27
CA THR A 412 -6.69 32.72 11.17
C THR A 412 -5.96 33.96 10.67
N SER A 413 -4.81 33.79 10.02
CA SER A 413 -4.03 34.89 9.45
C SER A 413 -4.69 35.49 8.20
N PHE A 414 -5.41 34.70 7.40
CA PHE A 414 -6.13 35.19 6.22
C PHE A 414 -7.52 35.77 6.52
N TYR A 415 -8.17 35.31 7.60
CA TYR A 415 -9.52 35.72 8.01
C TYR A 415 -9.56 36.27 9.45
N PRO A 416 -8.98 37.46 9.71
CA PRO A 416 -8.86 38.02 11.06
C PRO A 416 -10.23 38.30 11.71
N ASP A 417 -11.24 38.76 10.96
CA ASP A 417 -12.58 39.03 11.50
C ASP A 417 -13.27 37.75 12.00
N THR A 418 -13.05 36.65 11.28
CA THR A 418 -13.55 35.34 11.69
C THR A 418 -12.83 34.85 12.94
N GLU A 419 -11.52 35.08 13.03
CA GLU A 419 -10.74 34.73 14.21
C GLU A 419 -11.18 35.53 15.44
N MET A 420 -11.45 36.83 15.31
CA MET A 420 -11.94 37.65 16.43
C MET A 420 -13.26 37.10 16.99
N LYS A 421 -14.21 36.74 16.12
CA LYS A 421 -15.49 36.10 16.54
C LYS A 421 -15.24 34.77 17.26
N ARG A 422 -14.27 33.98 16.80
CA ARG A 422 -13.89 32.69 17.42
C ARG A 422 -13.25 32.91 18.80
N ILE A 423 -12.39 33.91 18.95
CA ILE A 423 -11.76 34.29 20.22
C ILE A 423 -12.82 34.71 21.24
N GLN A 424 -13.72 35.63 20.87
CA GLN A 424 -14.81 36.10 21.74
C GLN A 424 -15.71 34.95 22.20
N TYR A 425 -16.11 34.08 21.27
CA TYR A 425 -16.91 32.90 21.60
C TYR A 425 -16.18 31.95 22.54
N LEU A 426 -14.89 31.68 22.29
CA LEU A 426 -14.09 30.77 23.11
C LEU A 426 -13.89 31.32 24.53
N HIS A 427 -13.59 32.61 24.64
CA HIS A 427 -13.41 33.31 25.90
C HIS A 427 -14.69 33.26 26.75
N ALA A 428 -15.83 33.66 26.18
CA ALA A 428 -17.12 33.60 26.84
C ALA A 428 -17.51 32.16 27.24
N LYS A 429 -17.26 31.18 26.37
CA LYS A 429 -17.54 29.76 26.63
C LYS A 429 -16.74 29.24 27.83
N LEU A 430 -15.47 29.60 27.92
CA LEU A 430 -14.58 29.17 28.99
C LEU A 430 -14.91 29.87 30.32
N LEU A 431 -15.19 31.17 30.31
CA LEU A 431 -15.67 31.88 31.50
C LEU A 431 -16.96 31.27 32.04
N LYS A 432 -17.95 31.00 31.17
CA LYS A 432 -19.20 30.33 31.56
C LYS A 432 -18.96 28.94 32.14
N LYS A 433 -17.99 28.19 31.59
CA LYS A 433 -17.60 26.87 32.10
C LYS A 433 -16.98 26.97 33.51
N ARG A 434 -16.13 27.97 33.76
CA ARG A 434 -15.54 28.23 35.09
C ARG A 434 -16.59 28.62 36.11
N ALA A 435 -17.47 29.57 35.79
CA ALA A 435 -18.56 29.99 36.67
C ALA A 435 -19.49 28.81 37.04
N LYS A 436 -19.84 27.96 36.07
CA LYS A 436 -20.67 26.77 36.31
C LYS A 436 -19.95 25.73 37.20
N LEU A 437 -18.63 25.62 37.11
CA LEU A 437 -17.83 24.72 37.96
C LEU A 437 -17.71 25.27 39.39
N GLN A 438 -17.53 26.58 39.56
CA GLN A 438 -17.52 27.24 40.86
C GLN A 438 -18.87 27.06 41.57
N GLY A 439 -19.98 27.40 40.92
CA GLY A 439 -21.31 27.24 41.51
C GLY A 439 -21.67 25.79 41.83
N LYS A 440 -21.17 24.80 41.07
CA LYS A 440 -21.31 23.38 41.43
C LYS A 440 -20.47 23.01 42.65
N THR A 441 -19.27 23.58 42.77
CA THR A 441 -18.37 23.31 43.90
C THR A 441 -18.95 23.88 45.19
N GLU A 442 -19.49 25.10 45.15
CA GLU A 442 -20.18 25.73 46.27
C GLU A 442 -21.42 24.95 46.70
N LYS A 443 -22.29 24.56 45.76
CA LYS A 443 -23.47 23.72 46.06
C LYS A 443 -23.09 22.38 46.66
N ASN A 444 -22.05 21.74 46.15
CA ASN A 444 -21.56 20.46 46.69
C ASN A 444 -20.92 20.63 48.08
N GLY A 445 -20.20 21.73 48.30
CA GLY A 445 -19.65 22.10 49.61
C GLY A 445 -20.77 22.32 50.62
N PHE A 446 -21.78 23.12 50.28
CA PHE A 446 -22.96 23.36 51.09
C PHE A 446 -23.73 22.06 51.39
N ALA A 447 -23.96 21.22 50.38
CA ALA A 447 -24.61 19.92 50.58
C ALA A 447 -23.79 18.99 51.51
N ARG A 448 -22.45 19.02 51.43
CA ARG A 448 -21.58 18.30 52.38
C ARG A 448 -21.70 18.84 53.79
N THR A 449 -21.72 20.16 53.96
CA THR A 449 -21.89 20.80 55.27
C THR A 449 -23.25 20.46 55.87
N VAL A 450 -24.34 20.59 55.10
CA VAL A 450 -25.68 20.20 55.56
C VAL A 450 -25.74 18.72 55.93
N ASN A 451 -25.17 17.83 55.11
CA ASN A 451 -25.11 16.40 55.40
C ASN A 451 -24.20 16.04 56.59
N PHE A 452 -23.22 16.90 56.93
CA PHE A 452 -22.38 16.75 58.11
C PHE A 452 -23.13 17.13 59.38
N TRP A 453 -23.82 18.27 59.38
CA TRP A 453 -24.61 18.76 60.53
C TRP A 453 -25.94 18.02 60.71
N PHE A 454 -26.52 17.46 59.63
CA PHE A 454 -27.78 16.73 59.67
C PHE A 454 -27.66 15.34 59.01
N PRO A 455 -27.06 14.35 59.71
CA PRO A 455 -26.87 12.99 59.19
C PRO A 455 -28.18 12.28 58.83
N ILE A 456 -29.28 12.66 59.49
CA ILE A 456 -30.63 12.10 59.27
C ILE A 456 -31.13 12.40 57.85
N LEU A 457 -30.79 13.57 57.28
CA LEU A 457 -31.17 13.90 55.91
C LEU A 457 -30.46 12.99 54.89
N LYS A 458 -29.17 12.70 55.13
CA LYS A 458 -28.38 11.76 54.33
C LYS A 458 -28.92 10.33 54.44
N ALA A 459 -29.32 9.89 55.64
CA ALA A 459 -29.95 8.59 55.85
C ALA A 459 -31.29 8.49 55.12
N ARG A 460 -32.15 9.51 55.22
CA ARG A 460 -33.45 9.57 54.53
C ARG A 460 -33.31 9.58 53.02
N GLU A 461 -32.31 10.27 52.48
CA GLU A 461 -32.00 10.25 51.05
C GLU A 461 -31.53 8.85 50.59
N ALA A 462 -30.71 8.17 51.39
CA ALA A 462 -30.28 6.79 51.10
C ALA A 462 -31.45 5.80 51.13
N VAL A 463 -32.37 5.94 52.08
CA VAL A 463 -33.61 5.12 52.14
C VAL A 463 -34.48 5.37 50.91
N ARG A 464 -34.77 6.63 50.54
CA ARG A 464 -35.53 6.96 49.33
C ARG A 464 -34.88 6.42 48.06
N LYS A 465 -33.55 6.44 47.98
CA LYS A 465 -32.81 5.94 46.81
C LYS A 465 -32.92 4.42 46.72
N LYS A 466 -32.87 3.73 47.88
CA LYS A 466 -33.08 2.29 48.00
C LYS A 466 -34.51 1.89 47.60
N GLU A 467 -35.52 2.64 48.04
CA GLU A 467 -36.92 2.45 47.65
C GLU A 467 -37.13 2.61 46.14
N ARG A 468 -36.50 3.60 45.50
CA ARG A 468 -36.58 3.77 44.04
C ARG A 468 -35.89 2.66 43.26
N THR A 469 -34.75 2.15 43.73
CA THR A 469 -34.11 0.99 43.09
C THR A 469 -34.96 -0.27 43.22
N VAL A 470 -35.55 -0.51 44.39
CA VAL A 470 -36.46 -1.65 44.61
C VAL A 470 -37.74 -1.52 43.77
N ALA A 471 -38.30 -0.31 43.62
CA ALA A 471 -39.46 -0.09 42.76
C ALA A 471 -39.16 -0.30 41.25
N ASN A 472 -37.93 0.00 40.80
CA ASN A 472 -37.50 -0.24 39.42
C ASN A 472 -37.18 -1.72 39.15
N ASP A 473 -36.63 -2.45 40.12
CA ASP A 473 -36.36 -3.89 40.00
C ASP A 473 -37.67 -4.71 40.00
N ASN A 474 -38.75 -4.18 40.57
CA ASN A 474 -40.09 -4.78 40.55
C ASN A 474 -40.90 -4.46 39.26
N MET A 475 -40.33 -3.72 38.30
CA MET A 475 -40.93 -3.39 37.00
C MET A 475 -40.20 -4.05 35.80
N VAL A 476 -39.35 -5.05 36.06
CA VAL A 476 -38.72 -5.90 35.01
C VAL A 476 -39.41 -7.24 34.92
#